data_AF-A0A919KF89-F1
#
_entry.id   AF-A0A919KF89-F1
#
_cell.length_a   1.000
_cell.length_b   1.000
_cell.length_c   1.000
_cell.angle_alpha   90.00
_cell.angle_beta   90.00
_cell.angle_gamma   90.00
#
_symmetry.space_group_name_H-M   'P 1'
#
loop_
_entity.id
_entity.type
_entity.pdbx_description
1 polymer ?
#
loop_
_entity_poly.entity_id
_entity_poly.type
_entity_poly.pdbx_seq_one_letter_code
_entity_poly.pdbx_strand_id
1 'polypeptide(L)'
;MDLLVTPADVQDRDAARVLLTRLHAEHPEIVLVWADNGYGGEEFATWAQHTLGITVKVVSRPKDAKGFVLLPKRWVVERSNSWTMRARRNARDYERLMSHAEAHIQWAFITLMTRRLTRRNRRTEVATTPLTAVA
;
A
#
# COMPACT_ATOMS: atom_id res chain seq x y z
N MET A 1 -4.52 9.76 -2.99
CA MET A 1 -3.51 8.76 -2.54
C MET A 1 -2.82 9.40 -1.36
N ASP A 2 -3.19 9.00 -0.16
CA ASP A 2 -2.53 9.47 1.05
C ASP A 2 -1.20 8.77 1.27
N LEU A 3 -0.20 9.55 1.62
CA LEU A 3 1.13 9.09 1.94
C LEU A 3 1.71 10.01 3.02
N LEU A 4 2.31 9.40 4.05
CA LEU A 4 2.99 10.09 5.13
C LEU A 4 4.39 9.49 5.25
N VAL A 5 5.41 10.33 5.14
CA VAL A 5 6.78 9.98 5.53
C VAL A 5 6.97 10.46 6.97
N THR A 6 7.68 9.69 7.79
CA THR A 6 8.03 10.06 9.16
C THR A 6 9.53 9.89 9.41
N PRO A 7 10.10 10.63 10.36
CA PRO A 7 11.42 10.32 10.92
C PRO A 7 11.44 8.91 11.54
N ALA A 8 12.65 8.35 11.72
CA ALA A 8 12.84 6.99 12.22
C ALA A 8 12.55 6.82 13.72
N ASP A 9 12.45 7.91 14.49
CA ASP A 9 12.13 7.91 15.92
C ASP A 9 10.62 7.90 16.19
N VAL A 10 9.78 8.08 15.17
CA VAL A 10 8.33 8.04 15.32
C VAL A 10 7.85 6.59 15.30
N GLN A 11 7.08 6.20 16.31
CA GLN A 11 6.46 4.88 16.34
C GLN A 11 5.40 4.76 15.23
N ASP A 12 5.43 3.65 14.49
CA ASP A 12 4.50 3.36 13.39
C ASP A 12 3.02 3.60 13.74
N ARG A 13 2.61 3.25 14.96
CA ARG A 13 1.24 3.44 15.45
C ARG A 13 0.84 4.90 15.57
N ASP A 14 1.76 5.76 16.00
CA ASP A 14 1.52 7.20 16.11
C ASP A 14 1.43 7.84 14.73
N ALA A 15 2.32 7.45 13.82
CA ALA A 15 2.26 7.84 12.42
C ALA A 15 0.95 7.40 11.77
N ALA A 16 0.50 6.16 12.03
CA ALA A 16 -0.75 5.64 11.49
C ALA A 16 -1.99 6.35 12.04
N ARG A 17 -1.99 6.84 13.29
CA ARG A 17 -3.11 7.66 13.78
C ARG A 17 -3.29 8.92 12.92
N VAL A 18 -2.18 9.59 12.60
CA VAL A 18 -2.20 10.76 11.71
C VAL A 18 -2.67 10.39 10.31
N LEU A 19 -2.11 9.32 9.73
CA LEU A 19 -2.44 8.88 8.39
C LEU A 19 -3.91 8.45 8.25
N LEU A 20 -4.42 7.63 9.19
CA LEU A 20 -5.81 7.16 9.17
C LEU A 20 -6.81 8.29 9.37
N THR A 21 -6.47 9.31 10.16
CA THR A 21 -7.32 10.49 10.32
C THR A 21 -7.44 11.27 9.02
N ARG A 22 -6.34 11.46 8.28
CA ARG A 22 -6.35 12.10 6.95
C ARG A 22 -7.13 11.27 5.94
N LEU A 23 -6.85 9.96 5.91
CA LEU A 23 -7.53 9.01 5.04
C LEU A 23 -9.05 9.03 5.25
N HIS A 24 -9.51 9.02 6.50
CA HIS A 24 -10.95 9.03 6.79
C HIS A 24 -11.64 10.33 6.38
N ALA A 25 -10.94 11.46 6.48
CA ALA A 25 -11.48 12.75 6.06
C ALA A 25 -11.70 12.83 4.54
N GLU A 26 -10.82 12.21 3.75
CA GLU A 26 -10.92 12.19 2.28
C GLU A 26 -11.76 11.01 1.76
N HIS A 27 -11.73 9.88 2.47
CA HIS A 27 -12.30 8.60 2.04
C HIS A 27 -13.06 7.90 3.20
N PRO A 28 -14.22 8.46 3.62
CA PRO A 28 -15.01 7.91 4.74
C PRO A 28 -15.58 6.50 4.46
N GLU A 29 -15.61 6.06 3.21
CA GLU A 29 -16.04 4.72 2.80
C GLU A 29 -15.06 3.61 3.18
N ILE A 30 -13.81 3.95 3.54
CA ILE A 30 -12.79 2.97 3.91
C ILE A 30 -13.01 2.54 5.36
N VAL A 31 -13.59 1.35 5.53
CA VAL A 31 -13.90 0.77 6.85
C VAL A 31 -12.95 -0.34 7.28
N LEU A 32 -12.08 -0.84 6.40
CA LEU A 32 -11.17 -1.96 6.68
C LEU A 32 -9.75 -1.64 6.22
N VAL A 33 -8.81 -1.70 7.17
CA VAL A 33 -7.38 -1.53 6.91
C VAL A 33 -6.63 -2.79 7.33
N TRP A 34 -5.74 -3.26 6.46
CA TRP A 34 -4.85 -4.39 6.76
C TRP A 34 -3.49 -3.85 7.21
N ALA A 35 -2.98 -4.36 8.32
CA ALA A 35 -1.69 -3.95 8.86
C ALA A 35 -0.85 -5.16 9.27
N ASP A 36 0.46 -4.97 9.43
CA ASP A 36 1.34 -6.01 9.97
C ASP A 36 1.42 -5.97 11.51
N ASN A 37 2.25 -6.82 12.08
CA ASN A 37 2.37 -6.97 13.53
C ASN A 37 2.95 -5.72 14.23
N GLY A 38 3.60 -4.80 13.51
CA GLY A 38 4.11 -3.53 14.06
C GLY A 38 2.97 -2.58 14.48
N TYR A 39 1.81 -2.70 13.82
CA TYR A 39 0.58 -1.97 14.16
C TYR A 39 -0.32 -2.74 15.13
N GLY A 40 0.20 -3.78 15.77
CA GLY A 40 -0.51 -4.55 16.79
C GLY A 40 -0.81 -3.72 18.05
N GLY A 41 -1.80 -4.18 18.81
CA GLY A 41 -2.20 -3.58 20.08
C GLY A 41 -3.68 -3.22 20.12
N GLU A 42 -4.32 -3.59 21.22
CA GLU A 42 -5.75 -3.36 21.43
C GLU A 42 -6.09 -1.86 21.45
N GLU A 43 -5.20 -1.03 22.01
CA GLU A 43 -5.39 0.42 22.09
C GLU A 43 -5.53 1.07 20.71
N PHE A 44 -4.63 0.75 19.78
CA PHE A 44 -4.65 1.34 18.43
C PHE A 44 -5.87 0.88 17.63
N ALA A 45 -6.20 -0.41 17.68
CA ALA A 45 -7.38 -0.96 17.00
C ALA A 45 -8.68 -0.38 17.57
N THR A 46 -8.77 -0.26 18.90
CA THR A 46 -9.93 0.34 19.59
C THR A 46 -10.07 1.81 19.21
N TRP A 47 -8.98 2.57 19.21
CA TRP A 47 -9.00 3.97 18.79
C TRP A 47 -9.50 4.13 17.35
N ALA A 48 -8.99 3.32 16.41
CA ALA A 48 -9.37 3.41 14.99
C ALA A 48 -10.85 3.08 14.79
N GLN A 49 -11.35 2.06 15.50
CA GLN A 49 -12.75 1.66 15.42
C GLN A 49 -13.69 2.68 16.06
N HIS A 50 -13.33 3.22 17.23
CA HIS A 50 -14.17 4.16 17.97
C HIS A 50 -14.18 5.57 17.34
N THR A 51 -13.03 6.02 16.84
CA THR A 51 -12.86 7.40 16.34
C THR A 51 -13.19 7.53 14.86
N LEU A 52 -12.84 6.52 14.05
CA LEU A 52 -12.93 6.61 12.58
C LEU A 52 -13.85 5.54 11.98
N GLY A 53 -14.40 4.62 12.79
CA GLY A 53 -15.17 3.49 12.28
C GLY A 53 -14.34 2.47 11.49
N ILE A 54 -13.01 2.52 11.61
CA ILE A 54 -12.09 1.69 10.83
C ILE A 54 -11.71 0.43 11.63
N THR A 55 -12.00 -0.74 11.07
CA THR A 55 -11.48 -2.01 11.56
C THR A 55 -10.05 -2.23 11.07
N VAL A 56 -9.10 -2.32 12.01
CA VAL A 56 -7.70 -2.66 11.70
C VAL A 56 -7.50 -4.16 11.83
N LYS A 57 -7.23 -4.84 10.71
CA LYS A 57 -6.93 -6.27 10.67
C LYS A 57 -5.42 -6.49 10.60
N VAL A 58 -4.85 -6.85 11.75
CA VAL A 58 -3.42 -7.19 11.87
C VAL A 58 -3.17 -8.60 11.36
N VAL A 59 -2.31 -8.75 10.36
CA VAL A 59 -1.86 -10.04 9.85
C VAL A 59 -0.51 -10.37 10.47
N SER A 60 -0.55 -11.30 11.41
CA SER A 60 0.66 -11.80 12.07
C SER A 60 1.02 -13.19 11.57
N ARG A 61 2.31 -13.52 11.65
CA ARG A 61 2.79 -14.86 11.37
C ARG A 61 2.41 -15.78 12.54
N PRO A 62 1.86 -16.98 12.28
CA PRO A 62 1.61 -17.94 13.36
C PRO A 62 2.89 -18.23 14.15
N LYS A 63 2.81 -18.29 15.48
CA LYS A 63 3.97 -18.45 16.36
C LYS A 63 4.74 -19.75 16.13
N ASP A 64 4.02 -20.82 15.78
CA ASP A 64 4.59 -22.16 15.58
C ASP A 64 5.02 -22.45 14.13
N ALA A 65 4.91 -21.45 13.24
CA ALA A 65 5.26 -21.61 11.84
C ALA A 65 6.78 -21.76 11.64
N LYS A 66 7.22 -22.92 11.13
CA LYS A 66 8.58 -23.14 10.64
C LYS A 66 8.66 -22.86 9.13
N GLY A 67 9.75 -22.22 8.70
CA GLY A 67 9.95 -21.89 7.28
C GLY A 67 9.05 -20.76 6.76
N PHE A 68 9.02 -20.58 5.45
CA PHE A 68 8.23 -19.52 4.80
C PHE A 68 6.73 -19.83 4.89
N VAL A 69 5.94 -18.89 5.41
CA VAL A 69 4.48 -18.97 5.42
C VAL A 69 3.90 -17.81 4.64
N LEU A 70 3.02 -18.13 3.70
CA LEU A 70 2.31 -17.12 2.92
C LEU A 70 1.31 -16.39 3.82
N LEU A 71 1.58 -15.11 4.09
CA LEU A 71 0.66 -14.25 4.82
C LEU A 71 -0.37 -13.64 3.87
N PRO A 72 -1.68 -13.67 4.21
CA PRO A 72 -2.71 -13.04 3.40
C PRO A 72 -2.40 -11.57 3.14
N LYS A 73 -2.61 -11.12 1.89
CA LYS A 73 -2.48 -9.71 1.43
C LYS A 73 -1.08 -9.07 1.57
N ARG A 74 -0.10 -9.70 2.22
CA ARG A 74 1.28 -9.19 2.37
C ARG A 74 1.93 -8.84 1.03
N TRP A 75 1.68 -9.64 0.00
CA TRP A 75 2.21 -9.39 -1.34
C TRP A 75 1.77 -8.02 -1.90
N VAL A 76 0.64 -7.45 -1.46
CA VAL A 76 0.13 -6.15 -1.94
C VAL A 76 1.08 -5.04 -1.52
N VAL A 77 1.52 -5.07 -0.26
CA VAL A 77 2.46 -4.10 0.31
C VAL A 77 3.84 -4.28 -0.32
N GLU A 78 4.36 -5.51 -0.35
CA GLU A 78 5.67 -5.82 -0.93
C GLU A 78 5.76 -5.41 -2.41
N ARG A 79 4.67 -5.61 -3.16
CA ARG A 79 4.58 -5.18 -4.56
C ARG A 79 4.58 -3.66 -4.69
N SER A 80 3.89 -2.95 -3.80
CA SER A 80 3.88 -1.49 -3.78
C SER A 80 5.28 -0.94 -3.48
N ASN A 81 5.98 -1.50 -2.49
CA ASN A 81 7.37 -1.17 -2.19
C ASN A 81 8.30 -1.49 -3.38
N SER A 82 8.07 -2.61 -4.07
CA SER A 82 8.83 -2.97 -5.27
C SER A 82 8.65 -1.95 -6.40
N TRP A 83 7.46 -1.37 -6.57
CA TRP A 83 7.26 -0.30 -7.55
C TRP A 83 7.98 0.99 -7.16
N THR A 84 7.96 1.35 -5.88
CA THR A 84 8.72 2.48 -5.36
C THR A 84 10.22 2.29 -5.62
N MET A 85 10.79 1.13 -5.26
CA MET A 85 12.21 0.82 -5.48
C MET A 85 12.59 0.72 -6.97
N ARG A 86 11.66 0.32 -7.84
CA ARG A 86 11.88 0.30 -9.29
C ARG A 86 12.09 1.70 -9.86
N ALA A 87 11.48 2.73 -9.26
CA ALA A 87 11.87 4.10 -9.56
C ALA A 87 13.25 4.35 -8.95
N ARG A 88 14.31 4.17 -9.74
CA ARG A 88 15.74 4.20 -9.30
C ARG A 88 16.08 5.33 -8.33
N ARG A 89 15.42 6.48 -8.47
CA ARG A 89 15.57 7.65 -7.60
C ARG A 89 15.24 7.38 -6.13
N ASN A 90 14.32 6.46 -5.85
CA ASN A 90 13.83 6.09 -4.51
C ASN A 90 14.55 4.85 -3.95
N ALA A 91 15.55 4.30 -4.65
CA ALA A 91 16.29 3.13 -4.15
C ALA A 91 17.11 3.44 -2.88
N ARG A 92 17.42 4.73 -2.66
CA ARG A 92 17.99 5.26 -1.44
C ARG A 92 17.31 6.58 -1.14
N ASP A 93 17.14 6.87 0.14
CA ASP A 93 16.69 8.18 0.58
C ASP A 93 17.86 9.17 0.52
N TYR A 94 17.69 10.23 -0.25
CA TYR A 94 18.64 11.32 -0.39
C TYR A 94 18.02 12.66 0.00
N GLU A 95 16.74 12.65 0.39
CA GLU A 95 15.99 13.87 0.60
C GLU A 95 16.22 14.40 2.02
N ARG A 96 16.46 15.70 2.14
CA ARG A 96 16.63 16.34 3.45
C ARG A 96 15.29 16.65 4.13
N LEU A 97 14.27 16.97 3.34
CA LEU A 97 12.92 17.25 3.85
C LEU A 97 11.99 16.11 3.49
N MET A 98 11.14 15.74 4.44
CA MET A 98 10.15 14.67 4.29
C MET A 98 9.19 14.95 3.13
N SER A 99 8.79 16.20 2.93
CA SER A 99 7.93 16.61 1.80
C SER A 99 8.54 16.31 0.43
N HIS A 100 9.88 16.36 0.28
CA HIS A 100 10.54 15.95 -0.96
C HIS A 100 10.48 14.43 -1.15
N ALA A 101 10.68 13.65 -0.08
CA ALA A 101 10.54 12.20 -0.15
C ALA A 101 9.11 11.79 -0.51
N GLU A 102 8.11 12.44 0.10
CA GLU A 102 6.69 12.24 -0.22
C GLU A 102 6.40 12.52 -1.69
N ALA A 103 6.84 13.67 -2.21
CA ALA A 103 6.64 14.05 -3.62
C ALA A 103 7.28 13.04 -4.59
N HIS A 104 8.47 12.53 -4.27
CA HIS A 104 9.16 11.54 -5.10
C HIS A 104 8.43 10.19 -5.14
N ILE A 105 7.85 9.75 -4.02
CA ILE A 105 7.04 8.53 -3.98
C ILE A 105 5.75 8.77 -4.77
N GLN A 106 5.07 9.90 -4.56
CA GLN A 106 3.86 10.26 -5.31
C GLN A 106 4.12 10.27 -6.83
N TRP A 107 5.21 10.88 -7.29
CA TRP A 107 5.60 10.86 -8.71
C TRP A 107 5.83 9.45 -9.26
N ALA A 108 6.42 8.55 -8.47
CA ALA A 108 6.60 7.16 -8.87
C ALA A 108 5.24 6.46 -9.11
N PHE A 109 4.27 6.68 -8.22
CA PHE A 109 2.93 6.11 -8.35
C PHE A 109 2.11 6.77 -9.47
N ILE A 110 2.19 8.08 -9.66
CA ILE A 110 1.56 8.78 -10.80
C ILE A 110 2.08 8.19 -12.11
N THR A 111 3.41 8.10 -12.27
CA THR A 111 4.03 7.54 -13.48
C THR A 111 3.60 6.09 -13.72
N LEU A 112 3.52 5.28 -12.65
CA LEU A 112 3.07 3.90 -12.71
C LEU A 112 1.60 3.80 -13.17
N MET A 113 0.72 4.60 -12.58
CA MET A 113 -0.71 4.60 -12.88
C MET A 113 -0.98 5.10 -14.30
N THR A 114 -0.35 6.20 -14.73
CA THR A 114 -0.46 6.70 -16.10
C THR A 114 -0.03 5.65 -17.13
N ARG A 115 1.09 4.94 -16.87
CA ARG A 115 1.53 3.83 -17.74
C ARG A 115 0.58 2.64 -17.76
N ARG A 116 -0.20 2.40 -16.70
CA ARG A 116 -1.20 1.32 -16.66
C ARG A 116 -2.44 1.69 -17.45
N LEU A 117 -2.88 2.95 -17.35
CA LEU A 117 -4.01 3.47 -18.10
C LEU A 117 -3.75 3.42 -19.61
N THR A 118 -2.53 3.75 -20.04
CA THR A 118 -2.16 3.76 -21.47
C THR A 118 -1.67 2.41 -22.00
N ARG A 119 -1.40 1.44 -21.12
CA ARG A 119 -0.95 0.10 -21.55
C ARG A 119 -2.11 -0.62 -22.23
N ARG A 120 -1.93 -0.93 -23.51
CA ARG A 120 -2.84 -1.80 -24.26
C ARG A 120 -2.95 -3.14 -23.55
N ASN A 121 -4.17 -3.51 -23.19
CA ASN A 121 -4.43 -4.72 -22.45
C ASN A 121 -4.36 -5.91 -23.41
N ARG A 122 -3.18 -6.53 -23.54
CA ARG A 122 -2.94 -7.66 -24.47
C ARG A 122 -3.94 -8.81 -24.28
N ARG A 123 -4.51 -8.96 -23.07
CA ARG A 123 -5.57 -9.94 -22.79
C ARG A 123 -6.88 -9.64 -23.52
N THR A 124 -7.21 -8.37 -23.72
CA THR A 124 -8.42 -7.96 -24.46
C THR A 124 -8.25 -8.18 -25.95
N GLU A 125 -7.02 -8.00 -26.49
CA GLU A 125 -6.73 -8.21 -27.92
C GLU A 125 -6.92 -9.68 -28.36
N VAL A 126 -6.49 -10.63 -27.53
CA VAL A 126 -6.60 -12.07 -27.85
C VAL A 126 -8.07 -12.55 -27.89
N ALA A 127 -8.97 -11.92 -27.13
CA ALA A 127 -10.40 -12.26 -27.14
C ALA A 127 -11.12 -11.76 -28.41
N THR A 128 -10.55 -10.78 -29.12
CA THR A 128 -11.14 -10.18 -30.33
C THR A 128 -10.74 -10.85 -31.64
N THR A 129 -9.84 -11.84 -31.65
CA THR A 129 -9.55 -12.60 -32.87
C THR A 129 -10.63 -13.66 -33.04
N PRO A 130 -11.59 -13.52 -33.98
CA PRO A 130 -12.53 -14.59 -34.24
C PRO A 130 -11.75 -15.77 -34.82
N LEU A 131 -12.07 -16.99 -34.36
CA LEU A 131 -11.64 -18.25 -34.96
C LEU A 131 -12.37 -18.41 -36.31
N THR A 132 -12.08 -17.57 -37.29
CA THR A 132 -12.57 -17.78 -38.67
C THR A 132 -11.61 -18.68 -39.43
N ALA A 133 -12.02 -19.95 -39.49
CA ALA A 133 -11.90 -20.87 -40.62
C ALA A 133 -10.49 -21.15 -41.17
N VAL A 134 -9.86 -22.18 -40.61
CA VAL A 134 -9.14 -23.16 -41.44
C VAL A 134 -10.20 -23.94 -42.22
N ALA A 135 -10.26 -23.71 -43.53
CA ALA A 135 -10.94 -24.54 -44.51
C ALA A 135 -10.07 -24.59 -45.77
#